data_AF-A0A7J2Y4R9-F1
#
_entry.id   AF-A0A7J2Y4R9-F1
#
_cell.length_a   1.000
_cell.length_b   1.000
_cell.length_c   1.000
_cell.angle_alpha   90.00
_cell.angle_beta   90.00
_cell.angle_gamma   90.00
#
_symmetry.space_group_name_H-M   'P 1'
#
loop_
_entity.id
_entity.type
_entity.pdbx_description
1 polymer ?
#
loop_
_entity_poly.entity_id
_entity_poly.type
_entity_poly.pdbx_seq_one_letter_code
_entity_poly.pdbx_strand_id
1 'polypeptide(L)' 'MPRPRRTMARCPECGEDLEPGEEICPFCGAILADYEEFEGSEGFEG' A
#
# COMPACT_ATOMS: atom_id res chain seq x y z
N MET A 1 11.21 -8.51 11.08
CA MET A 1 10.25 -8.03 10.07
C MET A 1 8.85 -7.95 10.69
N PRO A 2 8.36 -6.75 11.04
CA PRO A 2 6.96 -6.60 11.39
C PRO A 2 6.14 -6.84 10.12
N ARG A 3 5.48 -8.00 10.05
CA ARG A 3 4.51 -8.29 9.00
C ARG A 3 3.39 -7.27 9.17
N PRO A 4 3.08 -6.40 8.20
CA PRO A 4 1.93 -5.52 8.34
C PRO A 4 0.74 -6.43 8.59
N ARG A 5 0.09 -6.23 9.73
CA ARG A 5 -1.18 -6.89 10.03
C ARG A 5 -2.05 -6.62 8.83
N ARG A 6 -2.61 -7.69 8.24
CA ARG A 6 -3.53 -7.67 7.10
C ARG A 6 -4.63 -6.67 7.44
N THR A 7 -4.42 -5.43 7.07
CA THR A 7 -5.34 -4.34 7.30
C THR A 7 -6.07 -4.31 5.97
N MET A 8 -7.30 -4.82 5.97
CA MET A 8 -8.20 -4.63 4.84
C MET A 8 -8.13 -3.14 4.49
N ALA A 9 -7.53 -2.83 3.34
CA ALA A 9 -7.51 -1.47 2.85
C ALA A 9 -8.96 -1.18 2.46
N ARG A 10 -9.50 -0.05 2.89
CA ARG A 10 -10.86 0.31 2.53
C ARG A 10 -10.77 1.57 1.70
N CYS A 11 -11.45 1.59 0.56
CA CYS A 11 -11.34 2.70 -0.35
C CYS A 11 -11.89 3.97 0.33
N PRO A 12 -11.13 5.07 0.42
CA PRO A 12 -11.63 6.30 1.02
C PRO A 12 -12.65 7.03 0.13
N GLU A 13 -12.67 6.73 -1.18
CA GLU A 13 -13.58 7.34 -2.15
C GLU A 13 -14.95 6.67 -2.18
N CYS A 14 -15.00 5.34 -2.28
CA CYS A 14 -16.28 4.61 -2.34
C CYS A 14 -16.66 3.88 -1.05
N GLY A 15 -15.70 3.63 -0.15
CA GLY A 15 -15.93 2.86 1.07
C GLY A 15 -15.98 1.35 0.86
N GLU A 16 -15.52 0.83 -0.28
CA GLU A 16 -15.47 -0.61 -0.55
C GLU A 16 -14.23 -1.28 0.05
N ASP A 17 -14.34 -2.56 0.39
CA ASP A 17 -13.24 -3.39 0.87
C ASP A 17 -12.26 -3.70 -0.27
N LEU A 18 -10.97 -3.46 -0.02
CA LEU A 18 -9.88 -3.65 -0.98
C LEU A 18 -8.86 -4.63 -0.45
N GLU A 19 -8.18 -5.27 -1.39
CA GLU A 19 -7.12 -6.21 -1.05
C GLU A 19 -5.81 -5.49 -0.69
N PRO A 20 -5.03 -6.04 0.25
CA PRO A 20 -3.73 -5.47 0.59
C PRO A 20 -2.79 -5.61 -0.61
N GLY A 21 -2.33 -4.46 -1.15
CA GLY A 21 -1.48 -4.40 -2.33
C GLY A 21 -2.16 -3.84 -3.58
N GLU A 22 -3.45 -3.49 -3.52
CA GLU A 22 -4.08 -2.76 -4.62
C GLU A 22 -3.66 -1.28 -4.63
N GLU A 23 -3.07 -0.88 -5.75
CA GLU A 23 -2.68 0.51 -6.02
C GLU A 23 -3.86 1.35 -6.51
N ILE A 24 -4.91 0.70 -7.03
CA ILE A 24 -6.10 1.34 -7.60
C ILE A 24 -7.33 0.52 -7.24
N CYS A 25 -8.39 1.18 -6.76
CA CYS A 25 -9.66 0.54 -6.47
C CYS A 25 -10.34 0.05 -7.76
N PRO A 26 -10.66 -1.25 -7.92
CA PRO A 26 -11.33 -1.78 -9.11
C PRO A 26 -12.82 -1.43 -9.17
N PHE A 27 -13.41 -0.96 -8.06
CA PHE A 27 -14.83 -0.62 -7.99
C PHE A 27 -15.13 0.81 -8.45
N CYS A 28 -14.30 1.78 -8.07
CA CYS A 28 -14.50 3.19 -8.43
C CYS A 28 -13.38 3.79 -9.29
N GLY A 29 -12.19 3.18 -9.32
CA GLY A 29 -11.01 3.70 -10.03
C GLY A 29 -10.14 4.67 -9.22
N ALA A 30 -10.37 4.81 -7.91
CA ALA A 30 -9.56 5.67 -7.05
C ALA A 30 -8.12 5.12 -6.88
N ILE A 31 -7.13 5.99 -7.00
CA ILE A 31 -5.71 5.64 -6.83
C ILE A 31 -5.36 5.67 -5.33
N LEU A 32 -4.81 4.56 -4.84
CA LEU A 32 -4.51 4.28 -3.43
C LEU A 32 -3.00 4.29 -3.14
N ALA A 33 -2.19 4.61 -4.16
CA ALA A 33 -0.74 4.64 -4.07
C ALA A 33 -0.28 5.68 -3.04
N ASP A 34 0.17 5.20 -1.87
CA ASP A 34 1.41 5.61 -1.19
C ASP A 34 1.58 4.72 0.06
N TYR A 35 2.70 4.01 0.27
CA TYR A 35 3.87 4.54 0.99
C TYR A 35 5.07 3.58 0.89
N GLU A 36 5.32 2.95 -0.26
CA GLU A 36 6.57 2.18 -0.46
C GLU A 36 7.69 3.12 -0.91
N GLU A 37 7.93 4.16 -0.11
CA GLU A 37 9.22 4.84 -0.02
C GLU A 37 9.55 4.81 1.47
N PHE A 38 10.44 3.95 1.95
CA PHE A 38 11.87 4.18 1.83
C PHE A 38 12.64 3.07 2.56
N GLU A 39 13.22 2.10 1.84
CA GLU A 39 14.53 1.52 2.24
C GLU A 39 15.51 1.69 1.08
N GLY A 40 15.56 2.93 0.58
CA GLY A 40 16.82 3.50 0.13
C GLY A 40 17.67 3.81 1.35
N SER A 41 18.35 2.82 1.91
CA SER A 41 19.56 3.06 2.68
C SER A 41 20.72 2.37 1.98
N GLU A 42 21.40 3.20 1.22
CA GLU A 42 22.64 3.00 0.50
C GLU A 42 23.80 2.46 1.40
N GLY A 43 24.84 1.93 0.75
CA GLY A 43 26.20 1.79 1.30
C GLY A 43 26.58 0.35 1.64
N PHE A 44 27.38 -0.37 0.83
CA PHE A 44 28.85 -0.29 0.73
C PHE A 44 29.57 -0.30 2.09
N GLU A 45 30.25 -1.41 2.40
CA GLU A 45 31.59 -1.54 3.04
C GLU A 45 31.88 -3.06 3.08
N GLY A 46 32.83 -3.59 2.28
CA GLY A 46 34.24 -3.70 2.64
C GLY A 46 34.65 -5.18 2.63
#